data_AF-A0A379QGL4-F1
#
_entry.id   AF-A0A379QGL4-F1
#
_cell.length_a   1.000
_cell.length_b   1.000
_cell.length_c   1.000
_cell.angle_alpha   90.00
_cell.angle_beta   90.00
_cell.angle_gamma   90.00
#
_symmetry.space_group_name_H-M   'P 1'
#
loop_
_entity.id
_entity.type
_entity.pdbx_description
1 polymer ?
#
loop_
_entity_poly.entity_id
_entity_poly.type
_entity_poly.pdbx_seq_one_letter_code
_entity_poly.pdbx_strand_id
1 'polypeptide(L)'
;MTNASAFNFDSLVWDWPIAIYLFLIGISAGLVTLAILLRRFHPQAGGADSTLLRTTLVVGPGAIILGLLILVFHLTRPWTFWKLMFHYSFTSVMSMGVMLFQLYMVVLILWLAKIFEKEVIALQRRWLPRLGLVQSVLTLLTPLHRALETVMLVLAVLLGAYTGFLLSALKSYPLLNNPILPALFLFSGISSGAAVALIAMALRHNSNPHSTEARFVHRMEIPVVWLEIFLLAAFFIGLALGDDGKMRALAAALGGGFWSWWFWLGVVGLGLIIPMLLKPWANRSVTFHGVLAVCGASLTGVLLLRFFILYAGQLTVA
;
A
#
# COMPACT_ATOMS: atom_id res chain seq x y z
N MET A 1 1.88 27.72 13.91
CA MET A 1 2.61 27.46 12.65
C MET A 1 1.87 28.17 11.52
N THR A 2 2.55 29.03 10.77
CA THR A 2 2.02 29.56 9.49
C THR A 2 2.01 28.43 8.45
N ASN A 3 1.10 28.43 7.48
CA ASN A 3 0.98 27.35 6.49
C ASN A 3 2.30 27.03 5.75
N ALA A 4 3.19 28.02 5.57
CA ALA A 4 4.50 27.84 4.95
C ALA A 4 5.53 27.09 5.83
N SER A 5 5.43 27.21 7.16
CA SER A 5 6.30 26.49 8.13
C SER A 5 5.82 25.07 8.43
N ALA A 6 4.61 24.70 8.00
CA ALA A 6 4.06 23.36 8.21
C ALA A 6 4.69 22.29 7.30
N PHE A 7 5.19 22.70 6.12
CA PHE A 7 5.76 21.82 5.11
C PHE A 7 7.28 21.92 4.99
N ASN A 8 7.92 22.92 5.60
CA ASN A 8 9.37 23.13 5.60
C ASN A 8 9.81 23.52 7.01
N PHE A 9 10.58 22.66 7.69
CA PHE A 9 11.14 22.91 9.02
C PHE A 9 12.46 22.15 9.19
N ASP A 10 13.32 22.62 10.09
CA ASP A 10 14.74 22.19 10.16
C ASP A 10 14.95 20.71 10.49
N SER A 11 13.99 20.08 11.18
CA SER A 11 14.01 18.65 11.49
C SER A 11 13.41 17.76 10.40
N LEU A 12 12.95 18.33 9.29
CA LEU A 12 12.35 17.59 8.17
C LEU A 12 13.45 16.96 7.33
N VAL A 13 13.53 15.63 7.38
CA VAL A 13 14.45 14.84 6.56
C VAL A 13 13.69 14.28 5.34
N TRP A 14 12.40 14.00 5.51
CA TRP A 14 11.57 13.29 4.54
C TRP A 14 10.38 14.15 4.16
N ASP A 15 10.25 14.44 2.86
CA ASP A 15 9.22 15.33 2.32
C ASP A 15 8.03 14.56 1.72
N TRP A 16 7.05 15.31 1.22
CA TRP A 16 5.84 14.83 0.56
C TRP A 16 6.04 13.75 -0.53
N PRO A 17 7.11 13.74 -1.35
CA PRO A 17 7.28 12.70 -2.37
C PRO A 17 7.37 11.31 -1.74
N ILE A 18 7.95 11.21 -0.54
CA ILE A 18 8.07 9.95 0.17
C ILE A 18 6.69 9.47 0.66
N ALA A 19 5.81 10.37 1.12
CA ALA A 19 4.45 9.99 1.51
C ALA A 19 3.68 9.35 0.33
N ILE A 20 3.81 9.92 -0.87
CA ILE A 20 3.20 9.39 -2.10
C ILE A 20 3.82 8.04 -2.49
N TYR A 21 5.15 7.94 -2.41
CA TYR A 21 5.86 6.68 -2.66
C TYR A 21 5.38 5.56 -1.72
N LEU A 22 5.30 5.80 -0.41
CA LEU A 22 4.84 4.82 0.57
C LEU A 22 3.35 4.45 0.35
N PHE A 23 2.54 5.40 -0.11
CA PHE A 23 1.15 5.16 -0.49
C PHE A 23 1.03 4.25 -1.71
N LEU A 24 1.78 4.53 -2.79
CA LEU A 24 1.77 3.72 -4.01
C LEU A 24 2.23 2.27 -3.76
N ILE A 25 3.25 2.08 -2.92
CA ILE A 25 3.68 0.74 -2.51
C ILE A 25 2.61 0.04 -1.70
N GLY A 26 1.96 0.77 -0.78
CA GLY A 26 0.83 0.26 -0.01
C GLY A 26 -0.29 -0.26 -0.90
N ILE A 27 -0.65 0.48 -1.96
CA ILE A 27 -1.64 0.04 -2.95
C ILE A 27 -1.20 -1.25 -3.64
N SER A 28 0.05 -1.33 -4.10
CA SER A 28 0.58 -2.53 -4.78
C SER A 28 0.54 -3.76 -3.87
N ALA A 29 1.09 -3.64 -2.66
CA ALA A 29 1.11 -4.70 -1.67
C ALA A 29 -0.31 -5.13 -1.27
N GLY A 30 -1.23 -4.17 -1.10
CA GLY A 30 -2.63 -4.43 -0.79
C GLY A 30 -3.36 -5.18 -1.90
N LEU A 31 -3.22 -4.73 -3.15
CA LEU A 31 -3.82 -5.39 -4.32
C LEU A 31 -3.31 -6.83 -4.49
N VAL A 32 -1.99 -7.03 -4.41
CA VAL A 32 -1.39 -8.36 -4.53
C VAL A 32 -1.85 -9.28 -3.40
N THR A 33 -1.90 -8.78 -2.17
CA THR A 33 -2.40 -9.53 -1.01
C THR A 33 -3.85 -9.97 -1.25
N LEU A 34 -4.73 -9.05 -1.62
CA LEU A 34 -6.14 -9.36 -1.89
C LEU A 34 -6.32 -10.31 -3.07
N ALA A 35 -5.54 -10.16 -4.14
CA ALA A 35 -5.58 -11.03 -5.31
C ALA A 35 -5.18 -12.47 -4.93
N ILE A 36 -4.12 -12.66 -4.14
CA ILE A 36 -3.71 -14.00 -3.69
C ILE A 36 -4.75 -14.59 -2.73
N LEU A 37 -5.29 -13.81 -1.79
CA LEU A 37 -6.33 -14.29 -0.88
C LEU A 37 -7.61 -14.69 -1.64
N LEU A 38 -8.02 -13.93 -2.66
CA LEU A 38 -9.15 -14.30 -3.52
C LEU A 38 -8.89 -15.65 -4.19
N ARG A 39 -7.70 -15.88 -4.73
CA ARG A 39 -7.34 -17.18 -5.36
C ARG A 39 -7.32 -18.35 -4.39
N ARG A 40 -6.97 -18.11 -3.12
CA ARG A 40 -6.95 -19.14 -2.07
C ARG A 40 -8.35 -19.50 -1.60
N PHE A 41 -9.19 -18.51 -1.33
CA PHE A 41 -10.54 -18.72 -0.77
C PHE A 41 -11.61 -18.96 -1.83
N HIS A 42 -11.46 -18.39 -3.03
CA HIS A 42 -12.39 -18.53 -4.15
C HIS A 42 -11.65 -18.84 -5.47
N PRO A 43 -11.08 -20.05 -5.63
CA PRO A 43 -10.29 -20.40 -6.81
C PRO A 43 -11.02 -20.18 -8.15
N GLN A 44 -12.34 -20.41 -8.18
CA GLN A 44 -13.18 -20.22 -9.37
C GLN A 44 -13.29 -18.75 -9.82
N ALA A 45 -13.19 -17.80 -8.88
CA ALA A 45 -13.21 -16.37 -9.15
C ALA A 45 -11.80 -15.76 -9.26
N GLY A 46 -10.75 -16.57 -9.07
CA GLY A 46 -9.34 -16.14 -9.04
C GLY A 46 -8.57 -16.45 -10.33
N GLY A 47 -9.23 -16.46 -11.48
CA GLY A 47 -8.62 -16.66 -12.80
C GLY A 47 -8.20 -15.36 -13.50
N ALA A 48 -7.54 -15.47 -14.65
CA ALA A 48 -7.10 -14.33 -15.46
C ALA A 48 -8.24 -13.37 -15.91
N ASP A 49 -9.49 -13.84 -15.90
CA ASP A 49 -10.66 -13.01 -16.22
C ASP A 49 -11.13 -12.13 -15.07
N SER A 50 -10.63 -12.38 -13.86
CA SER A 50 -10.96 -11.60 -12.67
C SER A 50 -10.57 -10.15 -12.83
N THR A 51 -11.48 -9.26 -12.43
CA THR A 51 -11.20 -7.82 -12.46
C THR A 51 -10.13 -7.48 -11.45
N LEU A 52 -10.15 -8.10 -10.26
CA LEU A 52 -9.10 -7.91 -9.26
C LEU A 52 -7.72 -8.28 -9.78
N LEU A 53 -7.58 -9.42 -10.46
CA LEU A 53 -6.30 -9.88 -11.00
C LEU A 53 -5.82 -9.01 -12.16
N ARG A 54 -6.72 -8.57 -13.05
CA ARG A 54 -6.39 -7.63 -14.14
C ARG A 54 -5.98 -6.26 -13.60
N THR A 55 -6.65 -5.76 -12.56
CA THR A 55 -6.24 -4.52 -11.87
C THR A 55 -4.87 -4.71 -11.22
N THR A 56 -4.63 -5.86 -10.59
CA THR A 56 -3.33 -6.18 -9.96
C THR A 56 -2.22 -6.28 -11.01
N LEU A 57 -2.50 -6.82 -12.20
CA LEU A 57 -1.55 -6.91 -13.32
C LEU A 57 -1.03 -5.54 -13.76
N VAL A 58 -1.89 -4.52 -13.78
CA VAL A 58 -1.54 -3.16 -14.23
C VAL A 58 -1.08 -2.29 -13.07
N VAL A 59 -1.91 -2.16 -12.03
CA VAL A 59 -1.68 -1.24 -10.92
C VAL A 59 -0.61 -1.75 -9.96
N GLY A 60 -0.48 -3.07 -9.76
CA GLY A 60 0.53 -3.64 -8.86
C GLY A 60 1.95 -3.27 -9.28
N PRO A 61 2.41 -3.67 -10.48
CA PRO A 61 3.69 -3.24 -11.05
C PRO A 61 3.76 -1.72 -11.26
N GLY A 62 2.70 -1.11 -11.81
CA GLY A 62 2.68 0.31 -12.16
C GLY A 62 2.88 1.23 -10.95
N ALA A 63 2.24 0.93 -9.82
CA ALA A 63 2.39 1.71 -8.60
C ALA A 63 3.80 1.61 -8.01
N ILE A 64 4.45 0.44 -8.09
CA ILE A 64 5.84 0.28 -7.65
C ILE A 64 6.79 1.04 -8.56
N ILE A 65 6.65 0.92 -9.88
CA ILE A 65 7.50 1.63 -10.83
C ILE A 65 7.35 3.13 -10.61
N LEU A 66 6.13 3.65 -10.52
CA LEU A 66 5.87 5.07 -10.27
C LEU A 66 6.43 5.51 -8.92
N GLY A 67 6.23 4.72 -7.86
CA GLY A 67 6.79 5.00 -6.55
C GLY A 67 8.32 5.05 -6.57
N LEU A 68 8.97 4.04 -7.17
CA LEU A 68 10.42 3.98 -7.26
C LEU A 68 10.98 5.14 -8.11
N LEU A 69 10.29 5.55 -9.17
CA LEU A 69 10.69 6.74 -9.93
C LEU A 69 10.67 7.99 -9.05
N ILE A 70 9.59 8.22 -8.29
CA ILE A 70 9.49 9.33 -7.34
C ILE A 70 10.65 9.26 -6.32
N LEU A 71 10.94 8.08 -5.79
CA LEU A 71 12.03 7.87 -4.83
C LEU A 71 13.39 8.21 -5.46
N VAL A 72 13.68 7.70 -6.66
CA VAL A 72 14.97 7.91 -7.33
C VAL A 72 15.20 9.39 -7.62
N PHE A 73 14.19 10.10 -8.12
CA PHE A 73 14.31 11.54 -8.38
C PHE A 73 14.40 12.39 -7.11
N HIS A 74 13.85 11.91 -5.99
CA HIS A 74 13.96 12.57 -4.69
C HIS A 74 15.34 12.40 -4.03
N LEU A 75 16.12 11.38 -4.41
CA LEU A 75 17.47 11.21 -3.87
C LEU A 75 18.38 12.38 -4.26
N THR A 76 19.24 12.81 -3.34
CA THR A 76 20.23 13.88 -3.58
C THR A 76 21.17 13.57 -4.74
N ARG A 77 21.39 12.28 -5.06
CA ARG A 77 22.22 11.80 -6.18
C ARG A 77 21.52 10.67 -6.94
N PRO A 78 20.53 10.99 -7.82
CA PRO A 78 19.72 9.99 -8.50
C PRO A 78 20.55 9.00 -9.33
N TRP A 79 21.59 9.50 -9.99
CA TRP A 79 22.50 8.73 -10.83
C TRP A 79 23.33 7.68 -10.09
N THR A 80 23.40 7.73 -8.76
CA THR A 80 24.13 6.75 -7.95
C THR A 80 23.26 5.63 -7.41
N PHE A 81 21.93 5.69 -7.63
CA PHE A 81 20.99 4.69 -7.12
C PHE A 81 21.33 3.26 -7.56
N TRP A 82 21.84 3.07 -8.78
CA TRP A 82 22.26 1.75 -9.26
C TRP A 82 23.30 1.08 -8.35
N LYS A 83 24.15 1.85 -7.65
CA LYS A 83 25.12 1.29 -6.70
C LYS A 83 24.41 0.62 -5.51
N LEU A 84 23.30 1.19 -5.05
CA LEU A 84 22.49 0.61 -3.96
C LEU A 84 21.78 -0.68 -4.40
N MET A 85 21.59 -0.88 -5.70
CA MET A 85 21.00 -2.12 -6.26
C MET A 85 21.98 -3.29 -6.30
N PHE A 86 23.30 -3.06 -6.13
CA PHE A 86 24.31 -4.12 -6.19
C PHE A 86 25.20 -4.20 -4.95
N HIS A 87 25.27 -3.14 -4.14
CA HIS A 87 26.03 -3.11 -2.89
C HIS A 87 25.09 -3.01 -1.68
N TYR A 88 24.82 -4.16 -1.06
CA TYR A 88 23.90 -4.23 0.07
C TYR A 88 24.61 -4.18 1.42
N SER A 89 23.95 -3.53 2.39
CA SER A 89 24.33 -3.54 3.80
C SER A 89 23.15 -3.99 4.64
N PHE A 90 23.28 -5.13 5.32
CA PHE A 90 22.23 -5.69 6.18
C PHE A 90 21.98 -4.87 7.45
N THR A 91 22.86 -3.92 7.78
CA THR A 91 22.67 -3.03 8.94
C THR A 91 21.81 -1.81 8.61
N SER A 92 21.64 -1.49 7.32
CA SER A 92 20.85 -0.34 6.86
C SER A 92 19.44 -0.75 6.47
N VAL A 93 18.45 -0.15 7.11
CA VAL A 93 17.03 -0.40 6.82
C VAL A 93 16.71 -0.08 5.35
N MET A 94 17.25 1.02 4.83
CA MET A 94 17.06 1.41 3.44
C MET A 94 17.60 0.37 2.44
N SER A 95 18.76 -0.24 2.75
CA SER A 95 19.37 -1.27 1.88
C SER A 95 18.56 -2.58 1.90
N MET A 96 18.06 -2.99 3.07
CA MET A 96 17.11 -4.12 3.18
C MET A 96 15.85 -3.88 2.35
N GLY A 97 15.36 -2.64 2.30
CA GLY A 97 14.28 -2.25 1.41
C GLY A 97 14.57 -2.51 -0.05
N VAL A 98 15.71 -2.06 -0.57
CA VAL A 98 16.08 -2.25 -1.98
C VAL A 98 16.12 -3.74 -2.34
N MET A 99 16.68 -4.57 -1.47
CA MET A 99 16.68 -6.04 -1.65
C MET A 99 15.25 -6.60 -1.70
N LEU A 100 14.39 -6.16 -0.77
CA LEU A 100 13.00 -6.59 -0.71
C LEU A 100 12.22 -6.16 -1.96
N PHE A 101 12.39 -4.93 -2.46
CA PHE A 101 11.77 -4.46 -3.70
C PHE A 101 12.22 -5.28 -4.91
N GLN A 102 13.51 -5.57 -5.02
CA GLN A 102 14.04 -6.30 -6.17
C GLN A 102 13.54 -7.74 -6.18
N LEU A 103 13.54 -8.42 -5.02
CA LEU A 103 12.97 -9.75 -4.89
C LEU A 103 11.45 -9.75 -5.14
N TYR A 104 10.72 -8.81 -4.55
CA TYR A 104 9.29 -8.65 -4.74
C TYR A 104 8.95 -8.47 -6.22
N MET A 105 9.67 -7.60 -6.95
CA MET A 105 9.39 -7.31 -8.34
C MET A 105 9.61 -8.51 -9.24
N VAL A 106 10.70 -9.26 -9.03
CA VAL A 106 10.98 -10.49 -9.78
C VAL A 106 9.88 -11.52 -9.53
N VAL A 107 9.53 -11.78 -8.27
CA VAL A 107 8.49 -12.76 -7.92
C VAL A 107 7.11 -12.31 -8.44
N LEU A 108 6.80 -11.01 -8.38
CA LEU A 108 5.55 -10.44 -8.89
C LEU A 108 5.43 -10.66 -10.40
N ILE A 109 6.49 -10.41 -11.17
CA ILE A 109 6.50 -10.62 -12.62
C ILE A 109 6.29 -12.11 -12.93
N LEU A 110 7.01 -13.02 -12.25
CA LEU A 110 6.86 -14.46 -12.46
C LEU A 110 5.45 -14.94 -12.10
N TRP A 111 4.89 -14.46 -10.99
CA TRP A 111 3.56 -14.82 -10.54
C TRP A 111 2.46 -14.32 -11.50
N LEU A 112 2.55 -13.07 -11.95
CA LEU A 112 1.63 -12.51 -12.94
C LEU A 112 1.78 -13.22 -14.30
N ALA A 113 3.02 -13.48 -14.74
CA ALA A 113 3.27 -14.19 -15.99
C ALA A 113 2.67 -15.59 -15.98
N LYS A 114 2.68 -16.27 -14.82
CA LYS A 114 2.04 -17.58 -14.67
C LYS A 114 0.51 -17.51 -14.66
N ILE A 115 -0.08 -16.47 -14.05
CA ILE A 115 -1.54 -16.25 -14.08
C ILE A 115 -2.02 -16.02 -15.51
N PHE A 116 -1.34 -15.14 -16.24
CA PHE A 116 -1.68 -14.71 -17.58
C PHE A 116 -0.87 -15.47 -18.64
N GLU A 117 -0.61 -16.76 -18.41
CA GLU A 117 0.25 -17.60 -19.25
C GLU A 117 -0.21 -17.61 -20.71
N LYS A 118 -1.53 -17.65 -20.97
CA LYS A 118 -2.08 -17.65 -22.33
C LYS A 118 -1.76 -16.34 -23.06
N GLU A 119 -1.96 -15.22 -22.39
CA GLU A 119 -1.69 -13.87 -22.90
C GLU A 119 -0.19 -13.65 -23.11
N VAL A 120 0.64 -14.13 -22.18
CA VAL A 120 2.11 -14.06 -22.29
C VAL A 120 2.62 -14.88 -23.46
N ILE A 121 2.11 -16.11 -23.66
CA ILE A 121 2.47 -16.94 -24.81
C ILE A 121 2.01 -16.29 -26.12
N ALA A 122 0.80 -15.70 -26.15
CA ALA A 122 0.32 -14.97 -27.31
C ALA A 122 1.20 -13.76 -27.65
N LEU A 123 1.62 -12.99 -26.63
CA LEU A 123 2.52 -11.85 -26.79
C LEU A 123 3.92 -12.28 -27.25
N GLN A 124 4.44 -13.37 -26.68
CA GLN A 124 5.73 -13.96 -27.05
C GLN A 124 5.72 -14.43 -28.51
N ARG A 125 4.66 -15.11 -28.97
CA ARG A 125 4.52 -15.51 -30.38
C ARG A 125 4.43 -14.32 -31.32
N ARG A 126 3.84 -13.20 -30.88
CA ARG A 126 3.70 -11.97 -31.68
C ARG A 126 4.99 -11.19 -31.82
N TRP A 127 5.76 -11.02 -30.74
CA TRP A 127 6.94 -10.15 -30.73
C TRP A 127 8.27 -10.91 -30.82
N LEU A 128 8.36 -12.11 -30.24
CA LEU A 128 9.59 -12.88 -30.08
C LEU A 128 9.38 -14.38 -30.35
N PRO A 129 9.01 -14.77 -31.59
CA PRO A 129 8.65 -16.15 -31.93
C PRO A 129 9.80 -17.16 -31.74
N ARG A 130 11.06 -16.69 -31.71
CA ARG A 130 12.25 -17.53 -31.53
C ARG A 130 12.59 -17.89 -30.08
N LEU A 131 11.96 -17.26 -29.09
CA LEU A 131 12.28 -17.47 -27.66
C LEU A 131 11.40 -18.56 -27.02
N GLY A 132 11.72 -19.84 -27.26
CA GLY A 132 11.10 -20.99 -26.57
C GLY A 132 11.36 -21.04 -25.05
N LEU A 133 12.25 -20.17 -24.54
CA LEU A 133 12.58 -20.06 -23.12
C LEU A 133 11.37 -19.69 -22.26
N VAL A 134 10.47 -18.83 -22.75
CA VAL A 134 9.31 -18.36 -21.98
C VAL A 134 8.37 -19.53 -21.65
N GLN A 135 8.08 -20.38 -22.63
CA GLN A 135 7.26 -21.57 -22.41
C GLN A 135 7.96 -22.55 -21.45
N SER A 136 9.27 -22.73 -21.58
CA SER A 136 10.06 -23.61 -20.69
C SER A 136 10.07 -23.13 -19.24
N VAL A 137 10.17 -21.82 -19.01
CA VAL A 137 10.10 -21.23 -17.66
C VAL A 137 8.69 -21.37 -17.09
N LEU A 138 7.64 -21.10 -17.89
CA LEU A 138 6.26 -21.21 -17.44
C LEU A 138 5.85 -22.64 -17.10
N THR A 139 6.35 -23.64 -17.83
CA THR A 139 6.13 -25.06 -17.51
C THR A 139 6.86 -25.45 -16.23
N LEU A 140 8.11 -25.03 -16.03
CA LEU A 140 8.88 -25.25 -14.80
C LEU A 140 8.21 -24.61 -13.56
N LEU A 141 7.54 -23.47 -13.73
CA LEU A 141 6.79 -22.81 -12.65
C LEU A 141 5.47 -23.49 -12.30
N THR A 142 4.94 -24.38 -13.14
CA THR A 142 3.66 -25.08 -12.90
C THR A 142 3.64 -25.89 -11.59
N PRO A 143 4.61 -26.78 -11.30
CA PRO A 143 4.64 -27.49 -10.02
C PRO A 143 4.90 -26.55 -8.83
N LEU A 144 5.63 -25.45 -9.05
CA LEU A 144 5.98 -24.49 -8.00
C LEU A 144 4.90 -23.41 -7.78
N HIS A 145 3.81 -23.42 -8.55
CA HIS A 145 2.83 -22.34 -8.56
C HIS A 145 2.26 -22.00 -7.16
N ARG A 146 1.97 -23.03 -6.35
CA ARG A 146 1.49 -22.84 -4.96
C ARG A 146 2.54 -22.25 -4.04
N ALA A 147 3.80 -22.65 -4.20
CA ALA A 147 4.90 -22.05 -3.45
C ALA A 147 5.12 -20.60 -3.88
N LEU A 148 5.06 -20.31 -5.18
CA LEU A 148 5.16 -18.97 -5.74
C LEU A 148 4.06 -18.04 -5.20
N GLU A 149 2.80 -18.49 -5.16
CA GLU A 149 1.70 -17.77 -4.51
C GLU A 149 1.98 -17.46 -3.03
N THR A 150 2.58 -18.41 -2.31
CA THR A 150 2.89 -18.24 -0.88
C THR A 150 4.04 -17.27 -0.66
N VAL A 151 5.12 -17.41 -1.43
CA VAL A 151 6.25 -16.48 -1.39
C VAL A 151 5.80 -15.08 -1.76
N MET A 152 4.97 -14.93 -2.79
CA MET A 152 4.43 -13.63 -3.20
C MET A 152 3.57 -12.99 -2.10
N LEU A 153 2.74 -13.78 -1.41
CA LEU A 153 1.94 -13.28 -0.29
C LEU A 153 2.81 -12.79 0.86
N VAL A 154 3.82 -13.58 1.24
CA VAL A 154 4.78 -13.21 2.29
C VAL A 154 5.52 -11.93 1.89
N LEU A 155 6.02 -11.85 0.66
CA LEU A 155 6.71 -10.66 0.15
C LEU A 155 5.79 -9.43 0.12
N ALA A 156 4.51 -9.56 -0.23
CA ALA A 156 3.56 -8.45 -0.21
C ALA A 156 3.28 -7.94 1.20
N VAL A 157 3.11 -8.85 2.17
CA VAL A 157 2.94 -8.48 3.58
C VAL A 157 4.21 -7.82 4.12
N LEU A 158 5.38 -8.40 3.85
CA LEU A 158 6.67 -7.82 4.23
C LEU A 158 6.88 -6.45 3.61
N LEU A 159 6.55 -6.27 2.33
CA LEU A 159 6.70 -5.00 1.63
C LEU A 159 5.78 -3.93 2.22
N GLY A 160 4.50 -4.28 2.46
CA GLY A 160 3.54 -3.39 3.11
C GLY A 160 4.01 -2.97 4.51
N ALA A 161 4.44 -3.92 5.34
CA ALA A 161 4.95 -3.63 6.68
C ALA A 161 6.28 -2.85 6.66
N TYR A 162 7.15 -3.14 5.70
CA TYR A 162 8.46 -2.49 5.55
C TYR A 162 8.32 -0.97 5.37
N THR A 163 7.30 -0.51 4.64
CA THR A 163 7.06 0.94 4.47
C THR A 163 6.87 1.67 5.80
N GLY A 164 6.18 1.05 6.76
CA GLY A 164 6.07 1.59 8.12
C GLY A 164 7.33 1.32 8.95
N PHE A 165 7.96 0.16 8.79
CA PHE A 165 9.19 -0.18 9.50
C PHE A 165 10.31 0.84 9.25
N LEU A 166 10.46 1.27 8.00
CA LEU A 166 11.48 2.22 7.60
C LEU A 166 11.26 3.62 8.23
N LEU A 167 10.03 4.01 8.52
CA LEU A 167 9.74 5.20 9.35
C LEU A 167 10.01 4.92 10.84
N SER A 168 9.60 3.75 11.34
CA SER A 168 9.77 3.41 12.76
C SER A 168 11.23 3.24 13.20
N ALA A 169 12.12 2.95 12.24
CA ALA A 169 13.54 2.84 12.48
C ALA A 169 14.22 4.21 12.76
N LEU A 170 13.52 5.33 12.53
CA LEU A 170 14.01 6.67 12.85
C LEU A 170 13.89 6.93 14.35
N LYS A 171 14.84 6.39 15.12
CA LYS A 171 14.86 6.43 16.59
C LYS A 171 14.83 7.84 17.18
N SER A 172 15.33 8.84 16.44
CA SER A 172 15.40 10.24 16.86
C SER A 172 14.03 10.92 16.95
N TYR A 173 12.97 10.32 16.41
CA TYR A 173 11.62 10.89 16.39
C TYR A 173 10.67 10.05 17.25
N PRO A 174 10.25 10.54 18.43
CA PRO A 174 9.45 9.77 19.39
C PRO A 174 8.12 9.23 18.85
N LEU A 175 7.46 9.98 17.96
CA LEU A 175 6.18 9.57 17.34
C LEU A 175 6.38 8.43 16.34
N LEU A 176 7.45 8.48 15.56
CA LEU A 176 7.74 7.48 14.53
C LEU A 176 8.26 6.19 15.16
N ASN A 177 9.05 6.28 16.24
CA ASN A 177 9.60 5.15 16.98
C ASN A 177 8.52 4.38 17.78
N ASN A 178 7.62 3.73 17.04
CA ASN A 178 6.49 2.98 17.56
C ASN A 178 6.34 1.64 16.80
N PRO A 179 6.30 0.49 17.51
CA PRO A 179 6.20 -0.84 16.89
C PRO A 179 4.86 -1.10 16.20
N ILE A 180 3.83 -0.28 16.42
CA ILE A 180 2.51 -0.41 15.79
C ILE A 180 2.52 0.12 14.35
N LEU A 181 3.46 1.00 14.01
CA LEU A 181 3.51 1.72 12.74
C LEU A 181 3.64 0.80 11.50
N PRO A 182 4.48 -0.26 11.50
CA PRO A 182 4.52 -1.25 10.42
C PRO A 182 3.16 -1.93 10.18
N ALA A 183 2.46 -2.31 11.24
CA ALA A 183 1.15 -2.97 11.14
C ALA A 183 0.10 -1.99 10.61
N LEU A 184 0.07 -0.76 11.14
CA LEU A 184 -0.82 0.29 10.65
C LEU A 184 -0.62 0.55 9.15
N PHE A 185 0.64 0.58 8.70
CA PHE A 185 0.97 0.79 7.29
C PHE A 185 0.55 -0.37 6.39
N LEU A 186 0.71 -1.61 6.86
CA LEU A 186 0.26 -2.79 6.15
C LEU A 186 -1.26 -2.79 5.96
N PHE A 187 -2.03 -2.62 7.04
CA PHE A 187 -3.50 -2.69 6.98
C PHE A 187 -4.11 -1.52 6.21
N SER A 188 -3.59 -0.30 6.36
CA SER A 188 -4.03 0.84 5.55
C SER A 188 -3.67 0.67 4.07
N GLY A 189 -2.56 -0.03 3.76
CA GLY A 189 -2.20 -0.43 2.39
C GLY A 189 -3.19 -1.45 1.80
N ILE A 190 -3.58 -2.46 2.58
CA ILE A 190 -4.61 -3.44 2.18
C ILE A 190 -5.95 -2.74 1.94
N SER A 191 -6.34 -1.81 2.81
CA SER A 191 -7.55 -0.98 2.65
C SER A 191 -7.50 -0.16 1.36
N SER A 192 -6.37 0.48 1.07
CA SER A 192 -6.17 1.24 -0.18
C SER A 192 -6.23 0.34 -1.42
N GLY A 193 -5.62 -0.84 -1.35
CA GLY A 193 -5.71 -1.84 -2.43
C GLY A 193 -7.15 -2.31 -2.66
N ALA A 194 -7.93 -2.51 -1.60
CA ALA A 194 -9.35 -2.84 -1.69
C ALA A 194 -10.14 -1.72 -2.38
N ALA A 195 -9.94 -0.46 -1.97
CA ALA A 195 -10.59 0.69 -2.58
C ALA A 195 -10.27 0.83 -4.08
N VAL A 196 -9.00 0.66 -4.49
CA VAL A 196 -8.61 0.66 -5.91
C VAL A 196 -9.27 -0.49 -6.68
N ALA A 197 -9.32 -1.69 -6.09
CA ALA A 197 -9.98 -2.83 -6.71
C ALA A 197 -11.48 -2.60 -6.92
N LEU A 198 -12.17 -2.04 -5.93
CA LEU A 198 -13.60 -1.72 -6.00
C LEU A 198 -13.89 -0.65 -7.06
N ILE A 199 -13.08 0.41 -7.15
CA ILE A 199 -13.20 1.42 -8.22
C ILE A 199 -13.02 0.76 -9.59
N ALA A 200 -12.01 -0.09 -9.76
CA ALA A 200 -11.77 -0.78 -11.03
C ALA A 200 -12.93 -1.74 -11.40
N MET A 201 -13.52 -2.40 -10.42
CA MET A 201 -14.72 -3.23 -10.61
C MET A 201 -15.92 -2.38 -11.04
N ALA A 202 -16.13 -1.22 -10.41
CA ALA A 202 -17.20 -0.30 -10.77
C ALA A 202 -17.01 0.29 -12.19
N LEU A 203 -15.77 0.56 -12.62
CA LEU A 203 -15.44 1.02 -13.98
C LEU A 203 -15.69 -0.07 -15.04
N ARG A 204 -15.31 -1.32 -14.75
CA ARG A 204 -15.41 -2.42 -15.73
C ARG A 204 -16.82 -2.99 -15.85
N HIS A 205 -17.60 -2.99 -14.77
CA HIS A 205 -18.91 -3.63 -14.72
C HIS A 205 -20.01 -2.58 -14.52
N ASN A 206 -20.51 -2.04 -15.63
CA ASN A 206 -21.71 -1.20 -15.64
C ASN A 206 -23.01 -2.01 -15.33
N SER A 207 -22.93 -3.30 -14.97
CA SER A 207 -24.11 -4.19 -14.93
C SER A 207 -24.12 -5.36 -13.94
N ASN A 208 -23.14 -5.57 -13.05
CA ASN A 208 -23.27 -6.60 -12.00
C ASN A 208 -22.52 -6.27 -10.69
N PRO A 209 -23.16 -5.53 -9.77
CA PRO A 209 -22.67 -5.23 -8.41
C PRO A 209 -22.41 -6.45 -7.50
N HIS A 210 -22.82 -7.64 -7.91
CA HIS A 210 -22.76 -8.86 -7.10
C HIS A 210 -21.83 -9.93 -7.68
N SER A 211 -20.75 -9.51 -8.35
CA SER A 211 -19.65 -10.45 -8.63
C SER A 211 -19.08 -11.00 -7.32
N THR A 212 -18.74 -12.28 -7.30
CA THR A 212 -18.13 -12.95 -6.14
C THR A 212 -16.88 -12.22 -5.65
N GLU A 213 -16.16 -11.56 -6.56
CA GLU A 213 -14.98 -10.76 -6.30
C GLU A 213 -15.29 -9.50 -5.47
N ALA A 214 -16.30 -8.71 -5.86
CA ALA A 214 -16.67 -7.50 -5.13
C ALA A 214 -17.16 -7.81 -3.72
N ARG A 215 -17.96 -8.88 -3.56
CA ARG A 215 -18.40 -9.36 -2.24
C ARG A 215 -17.23 -9.81 -1.37
N PHE A 216 -16.24 -10.47 -1.95
CA PHE A 216 -15.02 -10.86 -1.26
C PHE A 216 -14.22 -9.64 -0.79
N VAL A 217 -13.99 -8.65 -1.66
CA VAL A 217 -13.23 -7.44 -1.33
C VAL A 217 -13.93 -6.65 -0.21
N HIS A 218 -15.24 -6.41 -0.31
CA HIS A 218 -15.99 -5.75 0.77
C HIS A 218 -15.95 -6.52 2.09
N ARG A 219 -16.04 -7.86 2.05
CA ARG A 219 -15.95 -8.69 3.25
C ARG A 219 -14.57 -8.60 3.91
N MET A 220 -13.50 -8.45 3.14
CA MET A 220 -12.15 -8.26 3.66
C MET A 220 -11.90 -6.83 4.14
N GLU A 221 -12.49 -5.83 3.49
CA GLU A 221 -12.30 -4.42 3.81
C GLU A 221 -12.85 -4.05 5.20
N ILE A 222 -14.03 -4.55 5.58
CA ILE A 222 -14.66 -4.23 6.88
C ILE A 222 -13.77 -4.55 8.09
N PRO A 223 -13.26 -5.79 8.27
CA PRO A 223 -12.39 -6.10 9.40
C PRO A 223 -11.05 -5.35 9.33
N VAL A 224 -10.54 -5.07 8.13
CA VAL A 224 -9.31 -4.29 7.94
C VAL A 224 -9.49 -2.85 8.45
N VAL A 225 -10.62 -2.20 8.14
CA VAL A 225 -10.93 -0.84 8.63
C VAL A 225 -11.10 -0.83 10.15
N TRP A 226 -11.79 -1.80 10.74
CA TRP A 226 -11.90 -1.91 12.20
C TRP A 226 -10.54 -2.11 12.86
N LEU A 227 -9.68 -2.92 12.25
CA LEU A 227 -8.32 -3.12 12.73
C LEU A 227 -7.48 -1.84 12.56
N GLU A 228 -7.66 -1.07 11.51
CA GLU A 228 -7.02 0.23 11.32
C GLU A 228 -7.43 1.22 12.43
N ILE A 229 -8.73 1.31 12.75
CA ILE A 229 -9.23 2.11 13.88
C ILE A 229 -8.59 1.66 15.20
N PHE A 230 -8.55 0.35 15.44
CA PHE A 230 -7.92 -0.22 16.63
C PHE A 230 -6.43 0.11 16.70
N LEU A 231 -5.69 -0.06 15.60
CA LEU A 231 -4.26 0.23 15.53
C LEU A 231 -3.97 1.73 15.68
N LEU A 232 -4.82 2.61 15.14
CA LEU A 232 -4.73 4.05 15.35
C LEU A 232 -4.96 4.42 16.81
N ALA A 233 -5.98 3.86 17.45
CA ALA A 233 -6.23 4.08 18.87
C ALA A 233 -5.05 3.57 19.71
N ALA A 234 -4.57 2.35 19.45
CA ALA A 234 -3.43 1.76 20.12
C ALA A 234 -2.14 2.59 19.89
N PHE A 235 -1.95 3.16 18.69
CA PHE A 235 -0.82 4.03 18.38
C PHE A 235 -0.79 5.27 19.29
N PHE A 236 -1.91 5.98 19.42
CA PHE A 236 -1.97 7.18 20.27
C PHE A 236 -1.97 6.86 21.76
N ILE A 237 -2.66 5.79 22.18
CA ILE A 237 -2.60 5.33 23.58
C ILE A 237 -1.16 4.94 23.95
N GLY A 238 -0.45 4.24 23.06
CA GLY A 238 0.96 3.89 23.27
C GLY A 238 1.90 5.11 23.35
N LEU A 239 1.55 6.23 22.71
CA LEU A 239 2.27 7.49 22.89
C LEU A 239 1.91 8.18 24.21
N ALA A 240 0.64 8.13 24.63
CA ALA A 240 0.18 8.70 25.90
C ALA A 240 0.76 7.99 27.13
N LEU A 241 0.99 6.68 27.03
CA LEU A 241 1.64 5.85 28.05
C LEU A 241 3.18 5.83 27.91
N GLY A 242 3.73 6.61 26.98
CA GLY A 242 5.17 6.67 26.71
C GLY A 242 5.94 7.59 27.65
N ASP A 243 7.15 7.93 27.25
CA ASP A 243 8.00 8.92 27.94
C ASP A 243 7.55 10.37 27.65
N ASP A 244 8.16 11.34 28.33
CA ASP A 244 7.88 12.76 28.13
C ASP A 244 8.11 13.22 26.67
N GLY A 245 9.00 12.55 25.93
CA GLY A 245 9.22 12.79 24.51
C GLY A 245 8.01 12.40 23.66
N LYS A 246 7.45 11.21 23.91
CA LYS A 246 6.23 10.72 23.25
C LYS A 246 4.99 11.51 23.64
N MET A 247 4.86 11.93 24.89
CA MET A 247 3.78 12.81 25.32
C MET A 247 3.85 14.18 24.64
N ARG A 248 5.06 14.78 24.51
CA ARG A 248 5.25 16.02 23.76
C ARG A 248 4.89 15.84 22.28
N ALA A 249 5.30 14.73 21.67
CA ALA A 249 4.97 14.42 20.28
C ALA A 249 3.46 14.22 20.08
N LEU A 250 2.77 13.57 21.02
CA LEU A 250 1.32 13.42 21.04
C LEU A 250 0.62 14.78 21.11
N ALA A 251 1.06 15.65 22.04
CA ALA A 251 0.52 16.99 22.19
C ALA A 251 0.77 17.85 20.93
N ALA A 252 1.94 17.75 20.30
CA ALA A 252 2.24 18.44 19.05
C ALA A 252 1.37 17.94 17.88
N ALA A 253 1.11 16.63 17.81
CA ALA A 253 0.34 16.00 16.74
C ALA A 253 -1.17 16.24 16.88
N LEU A 254 -1.73 16.19 18.09
CA LEU A 254 -3.18 16.27 18.34
C LEU A 254 -3.66 17.58 18.97
N GLY A 255 -2.80 18.35 19.64
CA GLY A 255 -3.16 19.48 20.50
C GLY A 255 -3.59 20.78 19.82
N GLY A 256 -3.87 20.80 18.51
CA GLY A 256 -4.48 21.94 17.82
C GLY A 256 -3.66 22.61 16.71
N GLY A 257 -2.61 21.95 16.21
CA GLY A 257 -1.82 22.41 15.05
C GLY A 257 -2.45 22.09 13.69
N PHE A 258 -1.80 22.56 12.61
CA PHE A 258 -2.18 22.25 11.21
C PHE A 258 -2.35 20.74 10.98
N TRP A 259 -1.40 19.94 11.49
CA TRP A 259 -1.43 18.48 11.37
C TRP A 259 -2.51 17.81 12.21
N SER A 260 -2.97 18.43 13.31
CA SER A 260 -4.12 17.94 14.09
C SER A 260 -5.41 18.04 13.27
N TRP A 261 -5.62 19.15 12.55
CA TRP A 261 -6.77 19.29 11.65
C TRP A 261 -6.74 18.27 10.51
N TRP A 262 -5.55 18.02 9.94
CA TRP A 262 -5.36 16.97 8.92
C TRP A 262 -5.69 15.58 9.46
N PHE A 263 -5.35 15.30 10.72
CA PHE A 263 -5.71 14.05 11.37
C PHE A 263 -7.23 13.93 11.59
N TRP A 264 -7.85 14.89 12.27
CA TRP A 264 -9.26 14.79 12.65
C TRP A 264 -10.21 14.88 11.46
N LEU A 265 -10.02 15.86 10.57
CA LEU A 265 -10.91 16.03 9.41
C LEU A 265 -10.52 15.08 8.26
N GLY A 266 -9.23 14.90 8.03
CA GLY A 266 -8.71 14.09 6.93
C GLY A 266 -8.72 12.60 7.23
N VAL A 267 -7.96 12.16 8.23
CA VAL A 267 -7.83 10.73 8.55
C VAL A 267 -9.11 10.20 9.18
N VAL A 268 -9.58 10.82 10.26
CA VAL A 268 -10.74 10.33 11.02
C VAL A 268 -12.04 10.64 10.29
N GLY A 269 -12.25 11.89 9.87
CA GLY A 269 -13.45 12.32 9.14
C GLY A 269 -13.57 11.66 7.76
N LEU A 270 -12.68 12.04 6.83
CA LEU A 270 -12.73 11.61 5.44
C LEU A 270 -12.31 10.15 5.23
N GLY A 271 -11.32 9.67 5.96
CA GLY A 271 -10.78 8.31 5.79
C GLY A 271 -11.58 7.20 6.47
N LEU A 272 -12.17 7.47 7.64
CA LEU A 272 -12.83 6.46 8.46
C LEU A 272 -14.34 6.69 8.55
N ILE A 273 -14.77 7.85 9.05
CA ILE A 273 -16.19 8.13 9.34
C ILE A 273 -17.01 8.16 8.04
N ILE A 274 -16.59 8.93 7.04
CA ILE A 274 -17.34 9.10 5.79
C ILE A 274 -17.54 7.76 5.06
N PRO A 275 -16.50 6.93 4.82
CA PRO A 275 -16.68 5.63 4.20
C PRO A 275 -17.57 4.70 5.00
N MET A 276 -17.47 4.71 6.34
CA MET A 276 -18.33 3.87 7.20
C MET A 276 -19.80 4.27 7.15
N LEU A 277 -20.11 5.57 7.14
CA LEU A 277 -21.48 6.07 7.07
C LEU A 277 -22.10 5.90 5.68
N LEU A 278 -21.30 6.06 4.62
CA LEU A 278 -21.79 5.96 3.24
C LEU A 278 -21.87 4.53 2.72
N LYS A 279 -21.13 3.57 3.29
CA LYS A 279 -21.14 2.15 2.89
C LYS A 279 -22.54 1.51 2.89
N PRO A 280 -23.37 1.64 3.95
CA PRO A 280 -24.74 1.08 3.95
C PRO A 280 -25.64 1.67 2.85
N TRP A 281 -25.43 2.94 2.50
CA TRP A 281 -26.21 3.62 1.47
C TRP A 281 -25.75 3.23 0.06
N ALA A 282 -24.44 3.22 -0.18
CA ALA A 282 -23.84 2.76 -1.43
C ALA A 282 -24.14 1.29 -1.75
N ASN A 283 -24.32 0.44 -0.73
CA ASN A 283 -24.76 -0.95 -0.90
C ASN A 283 -26.23 -1.08 -1.32
N ARG A 284 -27.08 -0.07 -1.06
CA ARG A 284 -28.51 -0.09 -1.44
C ARG A 284 -28.76 0.45 -2.84
N SER A 285 -27.99 1.45 -3.27
CA SER A 285 -28.01 1.99 -4.62
C SER A 285 -26.59 1.96 -5.20
N VAL A 286 -26.21 0.85 -5.83
CA VAL A 286 -24.87 0.67 -6.40
C VAL A 286 -24.72 1.51 -7.65
N THR A 287 -24.57 2.81 -7.45
CA THR A 287 -24.23 3.78 -8.49
C THR A 287 -22.71 3.90 -8.55
N PHE A 288 -22.18 3.95 -9.77
CA PHE A 288 -20.75 4.17 -10.01
C PHE A 288 -20.19 5.35 -9.19
N HIS A 289 -20.93 6.46 -9.18
CA HIS A 289 -20.57 7.66 -8.42
C HIS A 289 -20.52 7.44 -6.91
N GLY A 290 -21.42 6.61 -6.35
CA GLY A 290 -21.42 6.26 -4.92
C GLY A 290 -20.19 5.43 -4.52
N VAL A 291 -19.83 4.43 -5.33
CA VAL A 291 -18.61 3.63 -5.10
C VAL A 291 -17.36 4.49 -5.21
N LEU A 292 -17.30 5.37 -6.22
CA LEU A 292 -16.18 6.28 -6.42
C LEU A 292 -16.04 7.27 -5.25
N ALA A 293 -17.15 7.81 -4.74
CA ALA A 293 -17.13 8.72 -3.59
C ALA A 293 -16.62 8.02 -2.32
N VAL A 294 -17.14 6.83 -2.00
CA VAL A 294 -16.74 6.06 -0.80
C VAL A 294 -15.28 5.62 -0.88
N CYS A 295 -14.89 5.00 -2.00
CA CYS A 295 -13.52 4.50 -2.18
C CYS A 295 -12.52 5.64 -2.34
N GLY A 296 -12.91 6.74 -3.00
CA GLY A 296 -12.10 7.94 -3.15
C GLY A 296 -11.86 8.64 -1.81
N ALA A 297 -12.88 8.74 -0.95
CA ALA A 297 -12.73 9.25 0.40
C ALA A 297 -11.79 8.38 1.24
N SER A 298 -11.93 7.05 1.16
CA SER A 298 -11.02 6.11 1.84
C SER A 298 -9.56 6.25 1.35
N LEU A 299 -9.33 6.29 0.04
CA LEU A 299 -7.98 6.49 -0.53
C LEU A 299 -7.37 7.82 -0.12
N THR A 300 -8.17 8.89 -0.14
CA THR A 300 -7.72 10.20 0.30
C THR A 300 -7.38 10.18 1.79
N GLY A 301 -8.20 9.54 2.62
CA GLY A 301 -7.92 9.36 4.04
C GLY A 301 -6.62 8.62 4.33
N VAL A 302 -6.33 7.53 3.61
CA VAL A 302 -5.06 6.80 3.78
C VAL A 302 -3.87 7.62 3.27
N LEU A 303 -4.03 8.38 2.19
CA LEU A 303 -3.00 9.31 1.74
C LEU A 303 -2.72 10.37 2.82
N LEU A 304 -3.77 10.99 3.37
CA LEU A 304 -3.66 11.95 4.46
C LEU A 304 -3.04 11.34 5.71
N LEU A 305 -3.30 10.06 6.01
CA LEU A 305 -2.64 9.33 7.08
C LEU A 305 -1.13 9.22 6.84
N ARG A 306 -0.69 8.91 5.61
CA ARG A 306 0.74 8.86 5.26
C ARG A 306 1.41 10.22 5.43
N PHE A 307 0.75 11.29 4.96
CA PHE A 307 1.23 12.66 5.16
C PHE A 307 1.29 13.04 6.64
N PHE A 308 0.22 12.77 7.40
CA PHE A 308 0.15 13.05 8.82
C PHE A 308 1.28 12.34 9.58
N ILE A 309 1.45 11.04 9.41
CA ILE A 309 2.49 10.29 10.13
C ILE A 309 3.88 10.82 9.77
N LEU A 310 4.15 11.07 8.49
CA LEU A 310 5.47 11.52 8.02
C LEU A 310 5.81 12.92 8.53
N TYR A 311 4.90 13.89 8.42
CA TYR A 311 5.16 15.26 8.84
C TYR A 311 4.99 15.47 10.34
N ALA A 312 3.87 15.02 10.93
CA ALA A 312 3.64 15.14 12.37
C ALA A 312 4.70 14.37 13.16
N GLY A 313 5.18 13.25 12.61
CA GLY A 313 6.24 12.47 13.23
C GLY A 313 7.60 13.15 13.29
N GLN A 314 7.86 14.09 12.37
CA GLN A 314 9.13 14.82 12.31
C GLN A 314 9.09 16.18 13.03
N LEU A 315 7.95 16.58 13.59
CA LEU A 315 7.80 17.87 14.31
C LEU A 315 8.60 17.94 15.61
N THR A 316 8.82 16.81 16.25
CA THR A 316 9.47 16.71 17.56
C THR A 316 10.64 15.75 17.48
N VAL A 317 11.82 16.23 17.87
CA VAL A 317 13.03 15.42 18.00
C VAL A 317 13.24 15.10 19.48
N ALA A 318 13.71 13.89 19.77
CA ALA A 318 14.02 13.42 21.12
C ALA A 318 15.14 14.25 21.79
#